data_AF-A0A0L7KZW8-F1
#
_entry.id   AF-A0A0L7KZW8-F1
#
_cell.length_a   1.000
_cell.length_b   1.000
_cell.length_c   1.000
_cell.angle_alpha   90.00
_cell.angle_beta   90.00
_cell.angle_gamma   90.00
#
_symmetry.space_group_name_H-M   'P 1'
#
loop_
_entity.id
_entity.type
_entity.pdbx_description
1 polymer ?
#
loop_
_entity_poly.entity_id
_entity_poly.type
_entity_poly.pdbx_seq_one_letter_code
_entity_poly.pdbx_strand_id
1 'polypeptide(L)'
;MYYKCCVPGCASLRENVRLHRFPKNKIRLELWLDFINDDALKFRMKRGIERDDLQVCHKHFEARFITEKSRLKTTAYPSLFLESDMLRGIPLNPPTGASVGTSVSTLLRNIAMQRKSSLITRIAKNNQSVQLLWLYLSFSILLSQSGTRACV
;
A
#
# COMPACT_ATOMS: atom_id res chain seq x y z
N MET A 1 4.40 32.21 -2.64
CA MET A 1 4.71 30.77 -2.48
C MET A 1 3.59 29.97 -3.10
N TYR A 2 3.88 29.18 -4.12
CA TYR A 2 2.90 28.38 -4.86
C TYR A 2 2.84 26.97 -4.27
N TYR A 3 1.82 26.69 -3.45
CA TYR A 3 1.60 25.36 -2.88
C TYR A 3 0.59 24.59 -3.73
N LYS A 4 1.02 23.44 -4.23
CA LYS A 4 0.21 22.50 -5.03
C LYS A 4 -0.04 21.22 -4.23
N CYS A 5 -1.18 20.57 -4.50
CA CYS A 5 -1.44 19.21 -4.01
C CYS A 5 -0.34 18.24 -4.47
N CYS A 6 0.21 17.46 -3.54
CA CYS A 6 1.26 16.48 -3.85
C CYS A 6 0.74 15.14 -4.41
N VAL A 7 -0.58 14.96 -4.51
CA VAL A 7 -1.18 13.74 -5.07
C VAL A 7 -0.97 13.74 -6.59
N PRO A 8 -0.44 12.66 -7.19
CA PRO A 8 -0.20 12.57 -8.63
C PRO A 8 -1.51 12.77 -9.41
N GLY A 9 -1.45 13.51 -10.51
CA GLY A 9 -2.62 13.84 -11.33
C GLY A 9 -3.52 14.96 -10.77
N CYS A 10 -3.33 15.39 -9.52
CA CYS A 10 -4.12 16.48 -8.95
C CYS A 10 -3.54 17.85 -9.33
N ALA A 11 -4.34 18.69 -9.98
CA ALA A 11 -3.99 20.08 -10.34
C ALA A 11 -4.38 21.11 -9.28
N SER A 12 -4.83 20.66 -8.10
CA SER A 12 -5.33 21.53 -7.03
C SER A 12 -4.23 22.42 -6.45
N LEU A 13 -4.55 23.70 -6.29
CA LEU A 13 -3.68 24.74 -5.75
C LEU A 13 -4.28 25.33 -4.49
N ARG A 14 -3.43 25.92 -3.63
CA ARG A 14 -3.87 26.59 -2.39
C ARG A 14 -4.88 27.72 -2.62
N GLU A 15 -4.85 28.35 -3.80
CA GLU A 15 -5.78 29.41 -4.20
C GLU A 15 -7.20 28.88 -4.43
N ASN A 16 -7.31 27.65 -4.96
CA ASN A 16 -8.58 27.05 -5.35
C ASN A 16 -9.17 26.14 -4.27
N VAL A 17 -8.32 25.57 -3.41
CA VAL A 17 -8.74 24.59 -2.41
C VAL A 17 -7.84 24.60 -1.20
N ARG A 18 -8.43 24.31 -0.04
CA ARG A 18 -7.68 24.14 1.19
C ARG A 18 -6.71 22.96 1.09
N LEU A 19 -5.47 23.18 1.48
CA LEU A 19 -4.43 22.17 1.55
C LEU A 19 -4.17 21.77 3.01
N HIS A 20 -3.86 20.50 3.22
CA HIS A 20 -3.58 19.92 4.52
C HIS A 20 -2.17 19.33 4.54
N ARG A 21 -1.39 19.74 5.54
CA ARG A 21 -0.08 19.15 5.81
C ARG A 21 -0.23 17.71 6.27
N PHE A 22 0.82 16.93 6.05
CA PHE A 22 0.90 15.57 6.57
C PHE A 22 0.84 15.55 8.11
N PRO A 23 0.28 14.47 8.69
CA PRO A 23 0.26 14.28 10.13
C PRO A 23 1.68 14.12 10.69
N LYS A 24 1.94 14.71 11.86
CA LYS A 24 3.21 14.54 12.59
C LYS A 24 3.42 13.11 13.09
N ASN A 25 2.33 12.37 13.29
CA ASN A 25 2.38 10.98 13.75
C ASN A 25 2.88 10.07 12.61
N LYS A 26 3.97 9.33 12.86
CA LYS A 26 4.63 8.47 11.87
C LYS A 26 3.71 7.39 11.29
N ILE A 27 2.89 6.75 12.12
CA ILE A 27 1.98 5.68 11.68
C ILE A 27 0.93 6.26 10.72
N ARG A 28 0.37 7.43 11.02
CA ARG A 28 -0.59 8.08 10.12
C ARG A 28 0.06 8.63 8.87
N LEU A 29 1.30 9.10 8.97
CA LEU A 29 2.06 9.53 7.81
C LEU A 29 2.26 8.36 6.84
N GLU A 30 2.71 7.21 7.33
CA GLU A 30 2.85 5.99 6.54
C GLU A 30 1.52 5.56 5.92
N LEU A 31 0.43 5.63 6.69
CA LEU A 31 -0.91 5.35 6.18
C LEU A 31 -1.31 6.26 5.01
N TRP A 32 -1.10 7.57 5.14
CA TRP A 32 -1.40 8.52 4.06
C TRP A 32 -0.57 8.22 2.81
N LEU A 33 0.73 7.94 2.98
CA LEU A 33 1.63 7.60 1.88
C LEU A 33 1.22 6.30 1.18
N ASP A 34 0.77 5.30 1.94
CA ASP A 34 0.30 4.03 1.39
C ASP A 34 -0.99 4.19 0.59
N PHE A 35 -1.93 5.04 1.03
CA PHE A 35 -3.15 5.33 0.26
C PHE A 35 -2.88 6.15 -1.01
N ILE A 36 -1.99 7.15 -0.96
CA ILE A 36 -1.62 7.93 -2.15
C ILE A 36 -0.89 7.04 -3.18
N ASN A 37 -0.17 6.03 -2.69
CA ASN A 37 0.48 5.01 -3.50
C ASN A 37 1.44 5.57 -4.57
N ASP A 38 2.26 6.56 -4.19
CA ASP A 38 3.28 7.16 -5.06
C ASP A 38 4.69 6.93 -4.48
N ASP A 39 5.53 6.22 -5.23
CA ASP A 39 6.87 5.82 -4.78
C ASP A 39 7.84 7.00 -4.66
N ALA A 40 7.73 7.99 -5.55
CA ALA A 40 8.56 9.18 -5.51
C ALA A 40 8.25 10.03 -4.26
N LEU A 41 6.96 10.19 -3.93
CA LEU A 41 6.50 10.86 -2.72
C LEU A 41 6.95 10.13 -1.46
N LYS A 42 6.81 8.80 -1.42
CA LYS A 42 7.31 7.96 -0.31
C LYS A 42 8.81 8.17 -0.10
N PHE A 43 9.58 8.21 -1.18
CA PHE A 43 11.02 8.43 -1.13
C PHE A 43 11.41 9.81 -0.62
N ARG A 44 10.78 10.88 -1.14
CA ARG A 44 11.01 12.26 -0.68
C ARG A 44 10.69 12.42 0.80
N MET A 45 9.58 11.83 1.24
CA MET A 45 9.13 11.93 2.62
C MET A 45 10.04 11.18 3.60
N LYS A 46 10.61 10.03 3.18
CA LYS A 46 11.60 9.28 3.96
C LYS A 46 12.90 10.05 4.15
N ARG A 47 13.32 10.83 3.15
CA ARG A 47 14.51 11.70 3.25
C ARG A 47 14.25 13.01 4.01
N GLY A 48 13.00 13.36 4.27
CA GLY A 48 12.62 14.56 5.02
C GLY A 48 12.79 15.89 4.26
N ILE A 49 13.17 15.82 2.97
CA ILE A 49 13.62 16.99 2.18
C ILE A 49 12.49 18.01 1.97
N GLU A 50 11.24 17.57 1.87
CA GLU A 50 10.11 18.44 1.49
C GLU A 50 8.88 18.29 2.41
N ARG A 51 9.06 17.71 3.60
CA ARG A 51 7.92 17.37 4.49
C ARG A 51 6.97 18.54 4.73
N ASP A 52 7.51 19.73 4.93
CA ASP A 52 6.74 20.92 5.29
C ASP A 52 6.07 21.61 4.11
N ASP A 53 6.55 21.34 2.89
CA ASP A 53 6.02 21.90 1.65
C ASP A 53 5.00 20.97 0.97
N LEU A 54 5.07 19.67 1.25
CA LEU A 54 4.13 18.68 0.73
C LEU A 54 2.79 18.74 1.46
N GLN A 55 1.71 18.96 0.70
CA GLN A 55 0.35 19.07 1.23
C GLN A 55 -0.65 18.35 0.31
N VAL A 56 -1.71 17.82 0.92
CA VAL A 56 -2.80 17.14 0.21
C VAL A 56 -4.03 18.02 0.23
N CYS A 57 -4.70 18.20 -0.91
CA CYS A 57 -5.90 19.04 -0.96
C CYS A 57 -7.10 18.38 -0.30
N HIS A 58 -8.02 19.22 0.17
CA HIS A 58 -9.24 18.83 0.87
C HIS A 58 -10.14 17.86 0.09
N LYS A 59 -10.07 17.87 -1.25
CA LYS A 59 -10.86 16.99 -2.13
C LYS A 59 -10.56 15.50 -1.95
N HIS A 60 -9.36 15.15 -1.48
CA HIS A 60 -8.96 13.74 -1.31
C HIS A 60 -9.53 13.08 -0.04
N PHE A 61 -10.24 13.84 0.80
CA PHE A 61 -10.79 13.36 2.06
C PHE A 61 -12.30 13.24 1.99
N GLU A 62 -12.84 12.16 2.53
CA GLU A 62 -14.28 12.02 2.70
C GLU A 62 -14.86 13.13 3.59
N ALA A 63 -16.08 13.56 3.27
CA ALA A 63 -16.78 14.61 4.02
C ALA A 63 -16.87 14.29 5.52
N ARG A 64 -17.02 13.01 5.90
CA ARG A 64 -17.06 12.57 7.30
C ARG A 64 -15.77 12.87 8.09
N PHE A 65 -14.64 13.01 7.41
CA PHE A 65 -13.34 13.33 8.01
C PHE A 65 -13.09 14.82 8.13
N ILE A 66 -13.94 15.63 7.52
CA ILE A 66 -13.86 17.08 7.54
C ILE A 66 -14.83 17.60 8.60
N THR A 67 -14.35 18.57 9.37
CA THR A 67 -15.17 19.32 10.35
C THR A 67 -15.77 20.55 9.71
N GLU A 68 -16.79 21.13 10.33
CA GLU A 68 -17.46 22.36 9.86
C GLU A 68 -16.49 23.53 9.64
N LYS A 69 -15.40 23.60 10.41
CA LYS A 69 -14.33 24.61 10.26
C LYS A 69 -13.30 24.28 9.15
N SER A 70 -13.65 23.34 8.27
CA SER A 70 -12.80 22.74 7.23
C SER A 70 -11.44 22.24 7.75
N ARG A 71 -11.41 21.72 8.97
CA ARG A 71 -10.24 21.03 9.53
C ARG A 71 -10.41 19.53 9.40
N LEU A 72 -9.31 18.81 9.16
CA LEU A 72 -9.31 17.36 9.19
C LEU A 72 -9.38 16.83 10.61
N LYS A 73 -10.19 15.80 10.80
CA LYS A 73 -10.20 14.98 12.02
C LYS A 73 -8.85 14.29 12.17
N THR A 74 -8.47 14.02 13.41
CA THR A 74 -7.20 13.36 13.74
C THR A 74 -7.08 11.98 13.10
N THR A 75 -8.20 11.27 12.90
CA THR A 75 -8.30 9.95 12.27
C THR A 75 -8.42 9.98 10.74
N ALA A 76 -8.41 11.16 10.13
CA ALA A 76 -8.58 11.31 8.69
C ALA A 76 -7.43 10.68 7.90
N TYR A 77 -7.76 10.18 6.71
CA TYR A 77 -6.82 9.70 5.70
C TYR A 77 -7.38 10.00 4.31
N PRO A 78 -6.52 10.20 3.29
CA PRO A 78 -6.98 10.40 1.92
C PRO A 78 -7.56 9.08 1.40
N SER A 79 -8.77 9.14 0.85
CA SER A 79 -9.48 7.97 0.33
C SER A 79 -10.16 8.21 -1.02
N LEU A 80 -10.19 9.46 -1.51
CA LEU A 80 -10.83 9.83 -2.78
C LEU A 80 -9.75 10.18 -3.81
N PHE A 81 -9.63 9.38 -4.86
CA PHE A 81 -8.62 9.56 -5.91
C PHE A 81 -9.24 9.72 -7.32
N LEU A 82 -10.51 9.37 -7.48
CA LEU A 82 -11.27 9.61 -8.70
C LEU A 82 -11.99 10.96 -8.61
N GLU A 83 -12.05 11.70 -9.71
CA GLU A 83 -12.76 13.00 -9.75
C GLU A 83 -14.22 12.85 -9.31
N SER A 84 -14.88 11.78 -9.76
CA SER A 84 -16.26 11.45 -9.38
C SER A 84 -16.47 11.23 -7.88
N ASP A 85 -15.44 10.75 -7.17
CA ASP A 85 -15.48 10.51 -5.73
C ASP A 85 -15.22 11.79 -4.96
N MET A 86 -14.25 12.58 -5.42
CA MET A 86 -13.94 13.90 -4.87
C MET A 86 -15.12 14.86 -4.94
N LEU A 87 -15.91 14.83 -6.03
CA LEU A 87 -17.10 15.66 -6.20
C LEU A 87 -18.22 15.30 -5.22
N ARG A 88 -18.38 14.01 -4.88
CA ARG A 88 -19.38 13.55 -3.92
C ARG A 88 -18.92 13.59 -2.46
N GLY A 89 -17.61 13.55 -2.23
CA GLY A 89 -17.03 13.44 -0.89
C GLY A 89 -17.21 12.06 -0.24
N ILE A 90 -17.53 11.02 -1.03
CA ILE A 90 -17.77 9.63 -0.62
C ILE A 90 -17.25 8.71 -1.74
N PRO A 91 -16.57 7.58 -1.44
CA PRO A 91 -16.11 6.66 -2.47
C PRO A 91 -17.28 5.98 -3.19
N LEU A 92 -17.23 5.89 -4.53
CA LEU A 92 -18.27 5.29 -5.37
C LEU A 92 -18.50 3.81 -5.12
N ASN A 93 -17.42 3.09 -4.81
CA ASN A 93 -17.47 1.69 -4.44
C ASN A 93 -17.14 1.59 -2.95
N PRO A 94 -18.12 1.75 -2.03
CA PRO A 94 -17.96 1.18 -0.71
C PRO A 94 -17.67 -0.32 -0.91
N PRO A 95 -16.72 -0.94 -0.20
CA PRO A 95 -16.52 -2.39 -0.31
C PRO A 95 -17.85 -3.07 0.01
N THR A 96 -18.54 -3.51 -1.04
CA THR A 96 -19.91 -4.02 -0.98
C THR A 96 -19.87 -5.28 -0.12
N GLY A 97 -20.38 -5.17 1.11
CA GLY A 97 -20.45 -6.25 2.09
C GLY A 97 -19.90 -5.95 3.48
N ALA A 98 -19.16 -4.85 3.70
CA ALA A 98 -18.73 -4.49 5.04
C ALA A 98 -19.81 -3.67 5.75
N SER A 99 -20.65 -4.37 6.49
CA SER A 99 -21.44 -3.79 7.57
C SER A 99 -20.59 -2.83 8.41
N VAL A 100 -21.25 -1.74 8.80
CA VAL A 100 -20.88 -0.83 9.88
C VAL A 100 -20.06 -1.55 10.95
N GLY A 101 -18.80 -1.14 11.16
CA GLY A 101 -18.05 -1.50 12.37
C GLY A 101 -16.64 -2.05 12.22
N THR A 102 -16.07 -2.22 11.02
CA THR A 102 -14.68 -2.66 10.95
C THR A 102 -13.74 -1.49 11.19
N SER A 103 -13.29 -1.35 12.44
CA SER A 103 -12.23 -0.43 12.86
C SER A 103 -11.09 -0.41 11.86
N VAL A 104 -10.59 0.79 11.53
CA VAL A 104 -9.40 1.02 10.68
C VAL A 104 -8.21 0.12 11.10
N SER A 105 -8.17 -0.30 12.36
CA SER A 105 -7.20 -1.29 12.88
C SER A 105 -7.24 -2.68 12.20
N THR A 106 -8.37 -3.13 11.65
CA THR A 106 -8.46 -4.41 10.94
C THR A 106 -8.04 -4.27 9.47
N LEU A 107 -8.35 -3.15 8.82
CA LEU A 107 -7.83 -2.81 7.48
C LEU A 107 -6.31 -2.67 7.50
N LEU A 108 -5.74 -2.04 8.54
CA LEU A 108 -4.30 -1.97 8.77
C LEU A 108 -3.65 -3.34 9.00
N ARG A 109 -4.32 -4.27 9.71
CA ARG A 109 -3.84 -5.65 9.89
C ARG A 109 -3.80 -6.43 8.58
N ASN A 110 -4.79 -6.24 7.70
CA ASN A 110 -4.86 -6.95 6.43
C ASN A 110 -3.83 -6.42 5.40
N ILE A 111 -3.59 -5.09 5.37
CA ILE A 111 -2.53 -4.50 4.53
C ILE A 111 -1.13 -4.92 5.03
N ALA A 112 -0.92 -5.00 6.35
CA ALA A 112 0.34 -5.50 6.93
C ALA A 112 0.58 -7.00 6.67
N MET A 113 -0.47 -7.81 6.50
CA MET A 113 -0.34 -9.23 6.13
C MET A 113 0.07 -9.45 4.67
N GLN A 114 -0.28 -8.55 3.74
CA GLN A 114 0.16 -8.67 2.34
C GLN A 114 1.66 -8.44 2.13
N ARG A 115 2.37 -7.75 3.04
CA ARG A 115 3.83 -7.49 2.92
C ARG A 115 4.71 -8.59 3.54
N LYS A 116 4.16 -9.51 4.34
CA LYS A 116 4.93 -10.66 4.88
C LYS A 116 5.06 -11.81 3.88
N SER A 117 4.18 -11.91 2.87
CA SER A 117 4.28 -12.95 1.85
C SER A 117 5.51 -12.75 0.94
N SER A 118 5.89 -11.52 0.59
CA SER A 118 6.99 -11.26 -0.36
C SER A 118 8.40 -11.54 0.17
N LEU A 119 8.61 -11.58 1.49
CA LEU A 119 9.91 -11.99 2.07
C LEU A 119 9.99 -13.50 2.21
N ILE A 120 8.88 -14.18 2.53
CA ILE A 120 8.83 -15.65 2.59
C ILE A 120 9.05 -16.24 1.18
N THR A 121 8.54 -15.60 0.12
CA THR A 121 8.77 -16.09 -1.27
C THR A 121 10.18 -15.83 -1.80
N ARG A 122 11.00 -14.96 -1.18
CA ARG A 122 12.41 -14.76 -1.58
C ARG A 122 13.34 -15.83 -1.02
N ILE A 123 13.06 -16.33 0.19
CA ILE A 123 13.82 -17.45 0.76
C ILE A 123 13.55 -18.74 -0.02
N ALA A 124 12.33 -18.96 -0.51
CA ALA A 124 11.98 -20.15 -1.28
C ALA A 124 12.64 -20.25 -2.67
N LYS A 125 13.08 -19.13 -3.26
CA LYS A 125 13.61 -19.11 -4.64
C LYS A 125 15.14 -19.16 -4.75
N ASN A 126 15.90 -19.05 -3.65
CA ASN A 126 17.37 -18.93 -3.72
C ASN A 126 18.16 -20.16 -3.23
N ASN A 127 17.55 -21.35 -3.20
CA ASN A 127 18.26 -22.58 -2.82
C ASN A 127 18.49 -23.49 -4.05
N GLN A 128 19.29 -22.98 -4.99
CA GLN A 128 19.72 -23.67 -6.22
C GLN A 128 20.48 -24.98 -5.93
N SER A 129 21.04 -25.12 -4.72
CA SER A 129 21.72 -26.33 -4.24
C SER A 129 20.77 -27.50 -3.94
N VAL A 130 19.51 -27.22 -3.57
CA VAL A 130 18.54 -28.27 -3.18
C VAL A 130 17.95 -28.93 -4.43
N GLN A 131 17.80 -28.19 -5.52
CA GLN A 131 17.25 -28.70 -6.78
C GLN A 131 18.20 -29.70 -7.47
N LEU A 132 19.52 -29.45 -7.39
CA LEU A 132 20.52 -30.36 -7.95
C LEU A 132 20.67 -31.64 -7.13
N LEU A 133 20.55 -31.58 -5.79
CA LEU A 133 20.55 -32.76 -4.93
C LEU A 133 19.35 -33.68 -5.19
N TRP A 134 18.16 -33.13 -5.43
CA TRP A 134 16.97 -33.91 -5.81
C TRP A 134 17.14 -34.61 -7.16
N LEU A 135 17.70 -33.93 -8.15
CA LEU A 135 17.98 -34.54 -9.45
C LEU A 135 19.03 -35.66 -9.32
N TYR A 136 20.10 -35.44 -8.53
CA TYR A 136 21.13 -36.45 -8.30
C TYR A 136 20.60 -37.70 -7.57
N LEU A 137 19.80 -37.52 -6.51
CA LEU A 137 19.16 -38.63 -5.79
C LEU A 137 18.17 -39.40 -6.68
N SER A 138 17.39 -38.71 -7.51
CA SER A 138 16.47 -39.37 -8.44
C SER A 138 17.20 -40.17 -9.54
N PHE A 139 18.33 -39.67 -10.04
CA PHE A 139 19.14 -40.37 -11.05
C PHE A 139 19.84 -41.61 -10.50
N SER A 140 20.36 -41.55 -9.26
CA SER A 140 20.95 -42.71 -8.58
C SER A 140 19.93 -43.81 -8.28
N ILE A 141 18.68 -43.46 -7.96
CA ILE A 141 17.61 -44.44 -7.73
C ILE A 141 17.19 -45.12 -9.05
N LEU A 142 17.15 -44.39 -10.16
CA LEU A 142 16.85 -44.97 -11.48
C LEU A 142 17.93 -45.94 -11.96
N LEU A 143 19.21 -45.64 -11.77
CA LEU A 143 20.31 -46.55 -12.14
C LEU A 143 20.31 -47.84 -11.32
N SER A 144 19.76 -47.82 -10.10
CA SER A 144 19.66 -49.01 -9.25
C SER A 144 18.48 -49.93 -9.61
N GLN A 145 17.45 -49.44 -10.32
CA GLN A 145 16.29 -50.25 -10.71
C GLN A 145 16.41 -50.86 -12.12
N SER A 146 17.33 -50.40 -12.96
CA SER A 146 17.65 -51.05 -14.25
C SER A 146 18.57 -52.27 -14.13
N GLY A 147 19.03 -52.62 -12.92
CA GLY A 147 19.95 -53.76 -12.68
C GLY A 147 19.29 -55.05 -12.18
N THR A 148 17.98 -55.09 -11.93
CA THR A 148 17.31 -56.28 -11.37
C THR A 148 15.97 -56.54 -12.06
N ARG A 149 16.02 -57.03 -13.31
CA ARG A 149 14.98 -57.89 -13.91
C ARG A 149 15.39 -58.39 -15.30
N ALA A 150 16.18 -59.46 -15.32
CA ALA A 150 16.14 -60.48 -16.36
C ALA A 150 16.49 -61.83 -15.70
N CYS A 151 15.45 -62.52 -15.18
CA CYS A 151 15.49 -63.97 -15.00
C CYS A 151 14.80 -64.59 -16.20
N VAL A 152 15.54 -65.38 -16.97
CA VAL A 152 15.15 -66.75 -17.37
C VAL A 152 16.40 -67.61 -17.24
#